data_AF-A0AAX4FPV5-F1
#
_entry.id   AF-A0AAX4FPV5-F1
#
_cell.length_a   1.000
_cell.length_b   1.000
_cell.length_c   1.000
_cell.angle_alpha   90.00
_cell.angle_beta   90.00
_cell.angle_gamma   90.00
#
_symmetry.space_group_name_H-M   'P 1'
#
loop_
_entity.id
_entity.type
_entity.pdbx_description
1 polymer ?
#
loop_
_entity_poly.entity_id
_entity_poly.type
_entity_poly.pdbx_seq_one_letter_code
_entity_poly.pdbx_strand_id
1 'polypeptide(L)'
;MNTSDGAVFIDANEVRNIVANPAHLARSRLFDHNDGFPGAVQLLSTWPTAIESTDGRLWFTTSSGVVTLAPRPLPRNMVTPNVYLKSITVDGQRTSIEGQSRSVIALPTKPRVIQLAYTAPSFTMPERVQFRYRLKGSAMGWEDVGTRREAFFTGLRPGNYRFEVVAANESGVWNNAGASVDFVVPPTFVQSRTFLALCIAAIACALWVLFFLRMRQVKAKLQWRSEARLLERERIARDLHDTFLQGVQGLMLRFQSAAERIPDGERARELMEDALDRADRILADGRDKVAELRTSVCMDLPDALAMSGSELARDYGVAFQASVEGSRRALDPLVLDEAFHIGSEAMANAFRHARATRVQVVTVFGRRQLEIRVSDDGSGFDLSGVKDGHWGLKGLRERAARVRGNLSISSKPGVGSTVQLQLPGSWAYKDARRRRWNWRKLLGMHQEDPT
;
A
#
# COMPACT_ATOMS: atom_id res chain seq x y z
N MET A 1 -9.01 36.10 -72.38
CA MET A 1 -8.40 37.28 -71.71
C MET A 1 -6.89 37.06 -71.64
N ASN A 2 -6.08 38.09 -71.86
CA ASN A 2 -4.61 38.00 -71.72
C ASN A 2 -4.22 38.62 -70.37
N THR A 3 -3.48 37.90 -69.52
CA THR A 3 -3.15 38.30 -68.14
C THR A 3 -1.65 38.17 -67.86
N SER A 4 -1.16 38.73 -66.74
CA SER A 4 0.25 38.61 -66.34
C SER A 4 0.75 37.17 -66.27
N ASP A 5 -0.15 36.23 -65.97
CA ASP A 5 0.16 34.81 -65.75
C ASP A 5 -0.08 33.95 -67.00
N GLY A 6 -0.58 34.54 -68.08
CA GLY A 6 -0.84 33.86 -69.36
C GLY A 6 -2.21 34.16 -69.96
N ALA A 7 -2.70 33.28 -70.83
CA ALA A 7 -4.01 33.43 -71.45
C ALA A 7 -5.09 32.70 -70.64
N VAL A 8 -6.09 33.45 -70.15
CA VAL A 8 -7.24 32.89 -69.44
C VAL A 8 -8.42 32.73 -70.38
N PHE A 9 -8.90 31.50 -70.52
CA PHE A 9 -10.13 31.15 -71.21
C PHE A 9 -11.26 30.97 -70.20
N ILE A 10 -12.39 31.64 -70.46
CA ILE A 10 -13.62 31.53 -69.66
C ILE A 10 -14.72 31.16 -70.64
N ASP A 11 -15.48 30.10 -70.34
CA ASP A 11 -16.59 29.69 -71.18
C ASP A 11 -17.67 30.78 -71.22
N ALA A 12 -18.31 30.98 -72.36
CA ALA A 12 -19.34 32.01 -72.52
C ALA A 12 -20.51 31.83 -71.53
N ASN A 13 -20.83 30.59 -71.12
CA ASN A 13 -21.81 30.32 -70.08
C ASN A 13 -21.33 30.76 -68.69
N GLU A 14 -20.06 30.56 -68.37
CA GLU A 14 -19.47 30.98 -67.09
C GLU A 14 -19.47 32.51 -66.98
N VAL A 15 -19.18 33.23 -68.07
CA VAL A 15 -19.30 34.70 -68.12
C VAL A 15 -20.74 35.13 -67.85
N ARG A 16 -21.74 34.49 -68.49
CA ARG A 16 -23.15 34.76 -68.22
C ARG A 16 -23.53 34.49 -66.76
N ASN A 17 -23.00 33.42 -66.15
CA ASN A 17 -23.26 33.07 -64.77
C ASN A 17 -22.66 34.09 -63.77
N ILE A 18 -21.47 34.61 -64.05
CA ILE A 18 -20.86 35.70 -63.26
C ILE A 18 -21.73 36.96 -63.32
N VAL A 19 -22.21 37.32 -64.51
CA VAL A 19 -23.06 38.51 -64.72
C VAL A 19 -24.40 38.35 -63.99
N ALA A 20 -24.98 37.15 -64.00
CA ALA A 20 -26.25 36.86 -63.33
C ALA A 20 -26.12 36.71 -61.81
N ASN A 21 -24.99 36.20 -61.31
CA ASN A 21 -24.69 36.04 -59.90
C ASN A 21 -23.22 36.44 -59.62
N PRO A 22 -22.97 37.66 -59.12
CA PRO A 22 -21.62 38.13 -58.82
C PRO A 22 -20.85 37.28 -57.80
N ALA A 23 -21.54 36.43 -57.01
CA ALA A 23 -20.91 35.48 -56.08
C ALA A 23 -20.53 34.13 -56.73
N HIS A 24 -20.83 33.93 -58.01
CA HIS A 24 -20.49 32.70 -58.74
C HIS A 24 -18.99 32.65 -59.05
N LEU A 25 -18.33 31.59 -58.57
CA LEU A 25 -16.93 31.32 -58.89
C LEU A 25 -16.85 30.64 -60.26
N ALA A 26 -16.53 31.43 -61.28
CA ALA A 26 -16.40 30.91 -62.64
C ALA A 26 -15.23 29.94 -62.79
N ARG A 27 -15.48 28.87 -63.53
CA ARG A 27 -14.42 28.00 -64.00
C ARG A 27 -13.68 28.67 -65.15
N SER A 28 -12.38 28.82 -64.99
CA SER A 28 -11.49 29.34 -66.01
C SER A 28 -10.37 28.33 -66.29
N ARG A 29 -9.79 28.43 -67.47
CA ARG A 29 -8.59 27.68 -67.86
C ARG A 29 -7.47 28.67 -68.14
N LEU A 30 -6.38 28.55 -67.40
CA LEU A 30 -5.17 29.32 -67.63
C LEU A 30 -4.23 28.54 -68.56
N PHE A 31 -3.75 29.20 -69.59
CA PHE A 31 -2.64 28.78 -70.43
C PHE A 31 -1.41 29.59 -70.03
N ASP A 32 -0.47 28.94 -69.34
CA ASP A 32 0.74 29.58 -68.82
C ASP A 32 2.00 29.07 -69.53
N HIS A 33 3.17 29.40 -68.98
CA HIS A 33 4.46 28.93 -69.48
C HIS A 33 4.54 27.40 -69.64
N ASN A 34 3.91 26.63 -68.76
CA ASN A 34 3.88 25.16 -68.81
C ASN A 34 3.01 24.63 -69.97
N ASP A 35 2.08 25.43 -70.48
CA ASP A 35 1.30 25.14 -71.68
C ASP A 35 2.03 25.58 -72.97
N GLY A 36 3.25 26.12 -72.85
CA GLY A 36 4.03 26.66 -73.97
C GLY A 36 3.71 28.12 -74.29
N PHE A 37 3.02 28.85 -73.39
CA PHE A 37 2.77 30.29 -73.55
C PHE A 37 4.04 31.09 -73.14
N PRO A 38 4.75 31.73 -74.09
CA PRO A 38 6.06 32.31 -73.79
C PRO A 38 5.92 33.70 -73.15
N GLY A 39 6.67 33.95 -72.06
CA GLY A 39 6.79 35.27 -71.44
C GLY A 39 5.52 35.78 -70.74
N ALA A 40 5.66 36.91 -70.04
CA ALA A 40 4.54 37.61 -69.39
C ALA A 40 3.91 38.65 -70.32
N VAL A 41 2.67 39.03 -70.05
CA VAL A 41 2.00 40.13 -70.77
C VAL A 41 2.62 41.46 -70.39
N GLN A 42 2.93 42.26 -71.40
CA GLN A 42 3.38 43.63 -71.23
C GLN A 42 2.14 44.52 -70.99
N LEU A 43 1.67 44.58 -69.73
CA LEU A 43 0.46 45.31 -69.31
C LEU A 43 0.60 46.85 -69.37
N LEU A 44 1.63 47.38 -70.03
CA LEU A 44 2.01 48.80 -70.00
C LEU A 44 1.59 49.59 -71.25
N SER A 45 0.64 49.10 -72.05
CA SER A 45 0.19 49.83 -73.25
C SER A 45 -1.32 49.90 -73.38
N THR A 46 -1.83 51.03 -73.84
CA THR A 46 -3.23 51.26 -74.29
C THR A 46 -3.62 50.47 -75.55
N TRP A 47 -2.82 49.48 -75.94
CA TRP A 47 -2.88 48.79 -77.22
C TRP A 47 -3.50 47.40 -77.00
N PRO A 48 -4.37 46.91 -77.91
CA PRO A 48 -4.91 45.56 -77.81
C PRO A 48 -3.79 44.52 -77.81
N THR A 49 -3.69 43.72 -76.74
CA THR A 49 -2.69 42.64 -76.60
C THR A 49 -3.21 41.28 -77.06
N ALA A 50 -4.42 41.24 -77.63
CA ALA A 50 -5.07 40.04 -78.14
C ALA A 50 -5.99 40.40 -79.32
N ILE A 51 -5.96 39.59 -80.39
CA ILE A 51 -6.86 39.75 -81.55
C ILE A 51 -7.29 38.38 -82.08
N GLU A 52 -8.50 38.29 -82.62
CA GLU A 52 -8.97 37.14 -83.38
C GLU A 52 -8.69 37.34 -84.88
N SER A 53 -8.02 36.37 -85.49
CA SER A 53 -7.72 36.35 -86.92
C SER A 53 -8.91 35.82 -87.74
N THR A 54 -8.92 36.08 -89.04
CA THR A 54 -9.99 35.65 -89.96
C THR A 54 -10.13 34.13 -90.07
N ASP A 55 -9.10 33.37 -89.71
CA ASP A 55 -9.11 31.91 -89.62
C ASP A 55 -9.59 31.38 -88.25
N GLY A 56 -10.07 32.28 -87.38
CA GLY A 56 -10.58 31.97 -86.04
C GLY A 56 -9.48 31.70 -85.01
N ARG A 57 -8.20 31.93 -85.30
CA ARG A 57 -7.12 31.83 -84.30
C ARG A 57 -7.03 33.08 -83.44
N LEU A 58 -6.73 32.89 -82.16
CA LEU A 58 -6.44 33.98 -81.24
C LEU A 58 -4.94 34.26 -81.24
N TRP A 59 -4.55 35.51 -81.45
CA TRP A 59 -3.18 35.97 -81.44
C TRP A 59 -2.95 36.84 -80.21
N PHE A 60 -1.89 36.55 -79.46
CA PHE A 60 -1.51 37.28 -78.25
C PHE A 60 -0.09 37.80 -78.38
N THR A 61 0.12 39.05 -77.95
CA THR A 61 1.45 39.64 -77.81
C THR A 61 1.97 39.43 -76.39
N THR A 62 3.19 38.95 -76.26
CA THR A 62 3.87 38.72 -74.98
C THR A 62 5.24 39.39 -74.98
N SER A 63 5.87 39.52 -73.80
CA SER A 63 7.24 40.03 -73.66
C SER A 63 8.30 39.18 -74.38
N SER A 64 7.96 37.95 -74.79
CA SER A 64 8.87 37.01 -75.46
C SER A 64 8.48 36.74 -76.92
N GLY A 65 7.49 37.45 -77.46
CA GLY A 65 7.10 37.34 -78.87
C GLY A 65 5.58 37.32 -79.07
N VAL A 66 5.15 36.65 -80.14
CA VAL A 66 3.73 36.51 -80.50
C VAL A 66 3.36 35.04 -80.44
N VAL A 67 2.25 34.72 -79.76
CA VAL A 67 1.73 33.36 -79.63
C VAL A 67 0.34 33.25 -80.23
N THR A 68 0.09 32.15 -80.94
CA THR A 68 -1.21 31.84 -81.53
C THR A 68 -1.85 30.66 -80.80
N LEU A 69 -3.14 30.77 -80.52
CA LEU A 69 -3.96 29.74 -79.90
C LEU A 69 -5.16 29.45 -80.82
N ALA A 70 -5.33 28.18 -81.21
CA ALA A 70 -6.54 27.75 -81.87
C ALA A 70 -7.65 27.52 -80.82
N PRO A 71 -8.86 28.06 -80.96
CA PRO A 71 -9.95 27.91 -80.00
C PRO A 71 -10.61 26.51 -80.03
N ARG A 72 -9.92 25.49 -80.57
CA ARG A 72 -10.44 24.13 -80.63
C ARG A 72 -10.39 23.48 -79.23
N PRO A 73 -11.36 22.61 -78.89
CA PRO A 73 -11.29 21.83 -77.66
C PRO A 73 -9.99 21.03 -77.67
N LEU A 74 -9.09 21.34 -76.74
CA LEU A 74 -7.88 20.53 -76.56
C LEU A 74 -8.28 19.15 -76.05
N PRO A 75 -7.69 18.07 -76.59
CA PRO A 75 -7.97 16.72 -76.10
C PRO A 75 -7.69 16.64 -74.60
N ARG A 76 -8.64 16.08 -73.84
CA ARG A 76 -8.47 15.84 -72.41
C ARG A 76 -7.67 14.57 -72.19
N ASN A 77 -6.72 14.63 -71.27
CA ASN A 77 -6.00 13.44 -70.84
C ASN A 77 -6.90 12.62 -69.91
N MET A 78 -7.34 11.46 -70.40
CA MET A 78 -8.20 10.53 -69.63
C MET A 78 -7.39 9.48 -68.85
N VAL A 79 -6.06 9.51 -68.93
CA VAL A 79 -5.19 8.55 -68.23
C VAL A 79 -5.10 8.91 -66.74
N THR A 80 -5.45 7.94 -65.89
CA THR A 80 -5.31 8.07 -64.43
C THR A 80 -3.85 7.92 -64.01
N PRO A 81 -3.31 8.82 -63.17
CA PRO A 81 -1.92 8.73 -62.75
C PRO A 81 -1.76 7.66 -61.64
N ASN A 82 -0.75 6.80 -61.76
CA ASN A 82 -0.39 5.85 -60.70
C ASN A 82 0.29 6.60 -59.54
N VAL A 83 -0.12 6.31 -58.30
CA VAL A 83 0.47 6.94 -57.12
C VAL A 83 1.53 6.03 -56.53
N TYR A 84 2.68 6.60 -56.19
CA TYR A 84 3.82 5.91 -55.60
C TYR A 84 4.22 6.58 -54.29
N LEU A 85 4.38 5.77 -53.25
CA LEU A 85 4.99 6.21 -52.01
C LEU A 85 6.50 6.12 -52.14
N LYS A 86 7.21 7.18 -51.76
CA LYS A 86 8.67 7.30 -51.89
C LYS A 86 9.37 6.95 -50.59
N SER A 87 9.06 7.68 -49.53
CA SER A 87 9.73 7.50 -48.25
C SER A 87 8.86 7.91 -47.08
N ILE A 88 9.12 7.28 -45.94
CA ILE A 88 8.68 7.73 -44.64
C ILE A 88 9.89 8.27 -43.88
N THR A 89 9.81 9.51 -43.41
CA THR A 89 10.83 10.15 -42.58
C THR A 89 10.29 10.28 -41.16
N VAL A 90 11.02 9.73 -40.20
CA VAL A 90 10.62 9.63 -38.80
C VAL A 90 11.69 10.32 -37.97
N ASP A 91 11.37 11.47 -37.38
CA ASP A 91 12.32 12.30 -36.62
C ASP A 91 13.67 12.55 -37.36
N GLY A 92 13.60 12.75 -38.68
CA GLY A 92 14.75 13.02 -39.54
C GLY A 92 15.41 11.77 -40.16
N GLN A 93 15.09 10.56 -39.70
CA GLN A 93 15.56 9.33 -40.34
C GLN A 93 14.63 8.91 -41.47
N ARG A 94 15.16 8.91 -42.70
CA ARG A 94 14.42 8.60 -43.92
C ARG A 94 14.54 7.12 -44.29
N THR A 95 13.40 6.45 -44.41
CA THR A 95 13.28 5.05 -44.88
C THR A 95 12.55 5.03 -46.20
N SER A 96 13.13 4.38 -47.22
CA SER A 96 12.45 4.15 -48.50
C SER A 96 11.32 3.15 -48.34
N ILE A 97 10.17 3.47 -48.93
CA ILE A 97 8.97 2.62 -48.93
C ILE A 97 8.48 2.35 -50.36
N GLU A 98 9.36 2.57 -51.35
CA GLU A 98 9.07 2.29 -52.76
C GLU A 98 8.77 0.80 -52.95
N GLY A 99 7.66 0.50 -53.62
CA GLY A 99 7.21 -0.88 -53.86
C GLY A 99 6.60 -1.60 -52.66
N GLN A 100 6.64 -1.02 -51.44
CA GLN A 100 6.09 -1.60 -50.21
C GLN A 100 4.60 -1.26 -50.00
N SER A 101 3.81 -1.31 -51.06
CA SER A 101 2.36 -1.14 -50.97
C SER A 101 1.79 -2.27 -50.10
N ARG A 102 1.37 -1.95 -48.86
CA ARG A 102 0.74 -2.83 -47.84
C ARG A 102 1.66 -3.50 -46.81
N SER A 103 2.93 -3.13 -46.69
CA SER A 103 3.76 -3.58 -45.55
C SER A 103 3.52 -2.72 -44.32
N VAL A 104 3.39 -3.36 -43.15
CA VAL A 104 3.27 -2.65 -41.86
C VAL A 104 4.65 -2.19 -41.40
N ILE A 105 4.86 -0.89 -41.31
CA ILE A 105 6.11 -0.30 -40.84
C ILE A 105 6.01 -0.08 -39.33
N ALA A 106 6.79 -0.86 -38.57
CA ALA A 106 6.95 -0.65 -37.14
C ALA A 106 7.92 0.50 -36.90
N LEU A 107 7.45 1.56 -36.25
CA LEU A 107 8.32 2.67 -35.88
C LEU A 107 9.13 2.32 -34.61
N PRO A 108 10.43 2.64 -34.55
CA PRO A 108 11.29 2.25 -33.42
C PRO A 108 10.93 2.96 -32.12
N THR A 109 10.48 4.22 -32.21
CA THR A 109 10.09 5.07 -31.08
C THR A 109 8.84 5.87 -31.43
N LYS A 110 8.18 6.46 -30.43
CA LYS A 110 7.08 7.39 -30.67
C LYS A 110 7.64 8.65 -31.34
N PRO A 111 7.29 8.92 -32.61
CA PRO A 111 7.88 10.05 -33.32
C PRO A 111 7.23 11.36 -32.93
N ARG A 112 7.98 12.45 -33.01
CA ARG A 112 7.45 13.81 -32.90
C ARG A 112 6.82 14.25 -34.21
N VAL A 113 7.51 13.95 -35.31
CA VAL A 113 7.12 14.30 -36.68
C VAL A 113 7.26 13.07 -37.58
N ILE A 114 6.23 12.80 -38.37
CA ILE A 114 6.26 11.85 -39.49
C ILE A 114 6.04 12.64 -40.77
N GLN A 115 6.93 12.46 -41.73
CA GLN A 115 6.81 13.02 -43.08
C GLN A 115 6.71 11.88 -44.09
N LEU A 116 5.70 11.94 -44.95
CA LEU A 116 5.45 10.95 -45.99
C LEU A 116 5.60 11.62 -47.35
N ALA A 117 6.60 11.20 -48.11
CA ALA A 117 6.83 11.67 -49.47
C ALA A 117 6.15 10.73 -50.46
N TYR A 118 5.42 11.29 -51.42
CA TYR A 118 4.68 10.56 -52.43
C TYR A 118 4.77 11.27 -53.78
N THR A 119 4.49 10.56 -54.86
CA THR A 119 4.51 11.13 -56.20
C THR A 119 3.53 10.40 -57.09
N ALA A 120 3.10 11.07 -58.15
CA ALA A 120 2.42 10.43 -59.25
C ALA A 120 3.01 11.01 -60.55
N PRO A 121 3.56 10.16 -61.43
CA PRO A 121 4.12 10.63 -62.69
C PRO A 121 2.99 11.02 -63.66
N SER A 122 3.12 12.21 -64.22
CA SER A 122 2.41 12.64 -65.43
C SER A 122 3.46 13.18 -66.40
N PHE A 123 3.48 12.67 -67.62
CA PHE A 123 4.47 13.07 -68.63
C PHE A 123 4.00 14.25 -69.49
N THR A 124 2.71 14.62 -69.41
CA THR A 124 2.15 15.78 -70.11
C THR A 124 2.37 17.06 -69.29
N MET A 125 1.93 17.06 -68.03
CA MET A 125 2.00 18.22 -67.13
C MET A 125 2.27 17.77 -65.68
N PRO A 126 3.51 17.41 -65.32
CA PRO A 126 3.87 16.93 -63.99
C PRO A 126 3.59 17.98 -62.88
N GLU A 127 3.73 19.27 -63.20
CA GLU A 127 3.50 20.39 -62.28
C GLU A 127 2.02 20.57 -61.90
N ARG A 128 1.09 20.04 -62.70
CA ARG A 128 -0.37 20.19 -62.48
C ARG A 128 -1.04 18.96 -61.88
N VAL A 129 -0.26 17.97 -61.46
CA VAL A 129 -0.78 16.79 -60.76
C VAL A 129 -1.29 17.21 -59.38
N GLN A 130 -2.56 16.91 -59.11
CA GLN A 130 -3.23 17.25 -57.86
C GLN A 130 -3.26 16.03 -56.93
N PHE A 131 -3.13 16.24 -55.63
CA PHE A 131 -3.12 15.18 -54.62
C PHE A 131 -4.16 15.41 -53.53
N ARG A 132 -4.72 14.31 -53.05
CA ARG A 132 -5.51 14.25 -51.81
C ARG A 132 -5.00 13.12 -50.96
N TYR A 133 -4.94 13.32 -49.65
CA TYR A 133 -4.62 12.25 -48.71
C TYR A 133 -5.57 12.20 -47.53
N ARG A 134 -5.56 11.08 -46.81
CA ARG A 134 -6.13 10.96 -45.46
C ARG A 134 -5.31 10.01 -44.60
N LEU A 135 -5.43 10.16 -43.29
CA LEU A 135 -4.82 9.27 -42.31
C LEU A 135 -5.90 8.53 -41.51
N LYS A 136 -6.21 7.29 -41.89
CA LYS A 136 -7.09 6.42 -41.11
C LYS A 136 -6.43 6.06 -39.78
N GLY A 137 -7.20 6.10 -38.70
CA GLY A 137 -6.69 6.07 -37.31
C GLY A 137 -6.57 7.46 -36.68
N SER A 138 -6.70 8.53 -37.47
CA SER A 138 -6.95 9.89 -37.02
C SER A 138 -8.41 10.28 -37.27
N ALA A 139 -8.90 11.35 -36.63
CA ALA A 139 -10.23 11.93 -36.90
C ALA A 139 -10.27 12.74 -38.22
N MET A 140 -9.17 12.78 -38.98
CA MET A 140 -9.02 13.56 -40.21
C MET A 140 -9.67 12.85 -41.41
N GLY A 141 -10.48 13.60 -42.16
CA GLY A 141 -11.03 13.19 -43.45
C GLY A 141 -10.02 13.33 -44.60
N TRP A 142 -10.50 13.34 -45.84
CA TRP A 142 -9.68 13.67 -47.00
C TRP A 142 -9.31 15.15 -47.01
N GLU A 143 -8.03 15.44 -47.20
CA GLU A 143 -7.48 16.79 -47.35
C GLU A 143 -7.02 16.98 -48.81
N ASP A 144 -7.40 18.09 -49.43
CA ASP A 144 -6.92 18.50 -50.76
C ASP A 144 -5.67 19.37 -50.59
N VAL A 145 -4.56 18.91 -51.16
CA VAL A 145 -3.23 19.48 -50.89
C VAL A 145 -2.56 20.02 -52.15
N GLY A 146 -3.33 20.17 -53.23
CA GLY A 146 -2.83 20.76 -54.44
C GLY A 146 -1.73 19.90 -55.08
N THR A 147 -0.63 20.54 -55.45
CA THR A 147 0.55 19.92 -56.06
C THR A 147 1.56 19.40 -55.04
N ARG A 148 1.30 19.54 -53.73
CA ARG A 148 2.22 19.16 -52.66
C ARG A 148 2.45 17.64 -52.64
N ARG A 149 3.72 17.25 -52.65
CA ARG A 149 4.20 15.85 -52.70
C ARG A 149 4.61 15.27 -51.34
N GLU A 150 4.28 15.96 -50.27
CA GLU A 150 4.63 15.58 -48.90
C GLU A 150 3.47 15.83 -47.92
N ALA A 151 3.31 14.92 -46.97
CA ALA A 151 2.37 15.03 -45.86
C ALA A 151 3.14 15.02 -44.53
N PHE A 152 2.73 15.86 -43.58
CA PHE A 152 3.35 15.99 -42.27
C PHE A 152 2.33 15.67 -41.18
N PHE A 153 2.69 14.77 -40.26
CA PHE A 153 1.87 14.42 -39.11
C PHE A 153 2.67 14.59 -37.82
N THR A 154 2.08 15.28 -36.85
CA THR A 154 2.71 15.55 -35.55
C THR A 154 1.81 15.09 -34.41
N GLY A 155 2.42 14.62 -33.32
CA GLY A 155 1.67 14.33 -32.09
C GLY A 155 0.68 13.15 -32.18
N LEU A 156 0.91 12.20 -33.09
CA LEU A 156 0.08 11.00 -33.19
C LEU A 156 0.12 10.21 -31.87
N ARG A 157 -1.05 9.69 -31.48
CA ARG A 157 -1.18 8.80 -30.31
C ARG A 157 -0.63 7.41 -30.67
N PRO A 158 -0.23 6.59 -29.69
CA PRO A 158 0.09 5.20 -29.98
C PRO A 158 -1.10 4.48 -30.61
N GLY A 159 -0.84 3.70 -31.66
CA GLY A 159 -1.90 3.02 -32.40
C GLY A 159 -1.48 2.67 -33.83
N ASN A 160 -2.45 2.08 -34.55
CA ASN A 160 -2.30 1.67 -35.95
C ASN A 160 -2.86 2.76 -36.86
N TYR A 161 -2.06 3.17 -37.84
CA TYR A 161 -2.44 4.18 -38.80
C TYR A 161 -2.28 3.67 -40.23
N ARG A 162 -3.16 4.14 -41.11
CA ARG A 162 -3.09 3.89 -42.56
C ARG A 162 -3.15 5.21 -43.30
N PHE A 163 -2.05 5.55 -43.96
CA PHE A 163 -1.98 6.69 -44.87
C PHE A 163 -2.49 6.27 -46.24
N GLU A 164 -3.41 7.04 -46.81
CA GLU A 164 -3.94 6.83 -48.15
C GLU A 164 -3.80 8.12 -48.96
N VAL A 165 -3.28 8.02 -50.17
CA VAL A 165 -3.09 9.16 -51.08
C VAL A 165 -3.61 8.80 -52.47
N VAL A 166 -4.35 9.72 -53.08
CA VAL A 166 -4.88 9.64 -54.44
C VAL A 166 -4.39 10.86 -55.23
N ALA A 167 -4.31 10.72 -56.55
CA ALA A 167 -3.88 11.79 -57.42
C ALA A 167 -4.81 11.96 -58.62
N ALA A 168 -4.89 13.19 -59.12
CA ALA A 168 -5.50 13.53 -60.40
C ALA A 168 -4.47 14.13 -61.34
N ASN A 169 -4.63 13.83 -62.63
CA ASN A 169 -3.86 14.45 -63.68
C ASN A 169 -4.30 15.92 -63.89
N GLU A 170 -3.66 16.62 -64.84
CA GLU A 170 -3.96 18.01 -65.22
C GLU A 170 -5.39 18.25 -65.72
N SER A 171 -6.06 17.19 -66.17
CA SER A 171 -7.45 17.22 -66.63
C SER A 171 -8.46 16.95 -65.50
N GLY A 172 -7.99 16.73 -64.27
CA GLY A 172 -8.83 16.45 -63.10
C GLY A 172 -9.33 15.00 -63.02
N VAL A 173 -8.72 14.08 -63.77
CA VAL A 173 -9.10 12.66 -63.76
C VAL A 173 -8.42 11.96 -62.58
N TRP A 174 -9.21 11.62 -61.56
CA TRP A 174 -8.73 11.04 -60.29
C TRP A 174 -8.51 9.53 -60.37
N ASN A 175 -7.36 9.08 -59.88
CA ASN A 175 -7.12 7.68 -59.55
C ASN A 175 -7.55 7.38 -58.11
N ASN A 176 -8.75 6.82 -57.94
CA ASN A 176 -9.28 6.46 -56.63
C ASN A 176 -8.66 5.20 -56.01
N ALA A 177 -7.90 4.40 -56.78
CA ALA A 177 -7.18 3.26 -56.22
C ALA A 177 -6.01 3.73 -55.34
N GLY A 178 -5.33 4.81 -55.75
CA GLY A 178 -4.29 5.49 -54.97
C GLY A 178 -3.13 4.59 -54.54
N ALA A 179 -2.43 5.04 -53.48
CA ALA A 179 -1.43 4.26 -52.77
C ALA A 179 -1.68 4.34 -51.26
N SER A 180 -1.30 3.30 -50.52
CA SER A 180 -1.44 3.29 -49.07
C SER A 180 -0.30 2.56 -48.36
N VAL A 181 0.07 3.05 -47.18
CA VAL A 181 1.03 2.41 -46.27
C VAL A 181 0.47 2.36 -44.86
N ASP A 182 0.71 1.23 -44.20
CA ASP A 182 0.30 1.00 -42.81
C ASP A 182 1.53 1.19 -41.91
N PHE A 183 1.38 1.91 -40.80
CA PHE A 183 2.45 2.07 -39.83
C PHE A 183 1.91 2.08 -38.39
N VAL A 184 2.75 1.68 -37.44
CA VAL A 184 2.38 1.58 -36.02
C VAL A 184 3.23 2.54 -35.20
N VAL A 185 2.54 3.38 -34.41
CA VAL A 185 3.18 4.25 -33.42
C VAL A 185 3.23 3.49 -32.08
N PRO A 186 4.43 3.13 -31.57
CA PRO A 186 4.53 2.36 -30.33
C PRO A 186 4.14 3.19 -29.10
N PRO A 187 3.62 2.57 -28.03
CA PRO A 187 3.38 3.23 -26.75
C PRO A 187 4.70 3.66 -26.09
N THR A 188 4.69 4.78 -25.36
CA THR A 188 5.87 5.19 -24.58
C THR A 188 6.03 4.34 -23.33
N PHE A 189 7.25 4.30 -22.75
CA PHE A 189 7.53 3.53 -21.53
C PHE A 189 6.54 3.83 -20.39
N VAL A 190 6.20 5.11 -20.18
CA VAL A 190 5.23 5.53 -19.14
C VAL A 190 3.78 5.07 -19.41
N GLN A 191 3.47 4.67 -20.64
CA GLN A 191 2.17 4.12 -21.04
C GLN A 191 2.17 2.58 -21.04
N SER A 192 3.29 1.95 -20.69
CA SER A 192 3.41 0.50 -20.64
C SER A 192 2.81 -0.09 -19.36
N ARG A 193 2.31 -1.32 -19.44
CA ARG A 193 1.84 -2.09 -18.28
C ARG A 193 2.96 -2.39 -17.28
N THR A 194 4.19 -2.52 -17.75
CA THR A 194 5.36 -2.76 -16.91
C THR A 194 5.68 -1.55 -16.04
N PHE A 195 5.56 -0.32 -16.58
CA PHE A 195 5.69 0.90 -15.79
C PHE A 195 4.63 0.98 -14.68
N LEU A 196 3.36 0.69 -15.01
CA LEU A 196 2.29 0.65 -13.99
C LEU A 196 2.59 -0.37 -12.90
N ALA A 197 3.03 -1.58 -13.27
CA ALA A 197 3.41 -2.62 -12.31
C ALA A 197 4.57 -2.19 -11.39
N LEU A 198 5.59 -1.50 -11.94
CA LEU A 198 6.71 -0.96 -11.17
C LEU A 198 6.24 0.11 -10.18
N CYS A 199 5.34 1.00 -10.58
CA CYS A 199 4.76 2.01 -9.68
C CYS A 199 3.98 1.36 -8.52
N ILE A 200 3.15 0.35 -8.81
CA ILE A 200 2.42 -0.39 -7.79
C ILE A 200 3.39 -1.10 -6.83
N ALA A 201 4.45 -1.74 -7.34
CA ALA A 201 5.46 -2.40 -6.54
C ALA A 201 6.22 -1.41 -5.63
N ALA A 202 6.57 -0.23 -6.14
CA ALA A 202 7.23 0.81 -5.36
C ALA A 202 6.34 1.31 -4.21
N ILE A 203 5.04 1.52 -4.46
CA ILE A 203 4.07 1.91 -3.42
C ILE A 203 3.94 0.81 -2.36
N ALA A 204 3.80 -0.46 -2.78
CA ALA A 204 3.70 -1.58 -1.86
C ALA A 204 4.96 -1.72 -0.99
N CYS A 205 6.15 -1.53 -1.57
CA CYS A 205 7.42 -1.53 -0.83
C CYS A 205 7.47 -0.39 0.20
N ALA A 206 7.09 0.83 -0.18
CA ALA A 206 7.06 1.97 0.74
C ALA A 206 6.11 1.73 1.93
N LEU A 207 4.91 1.20 1.67
CA LEU A 207 3.95 0.82 2.72
C LEU A 207 4.50 -0.28 3.62
N TRP A 208 5.18 -1.28 3.05
CA TRP A 208 5.80 -2.36 3.82
C TRP A 208 6.92 -1.85 4.73
N VAL A 209 7.78 -0.97 4.22
CA VAL A 209 8.84 -0.32 5.02
C VAL A 209 8.24 0.51 6.15
N LEU A 210 7.23 1.33 5.87
CA LEU A 210 6.51 2.11 6.88
C LEU A 210 5.90 1.21 7.97
N PHE A 211 5.25 0.12 7.57
CA PHE A 211 4.69 -0.86 8.48
C PHE A 211 5.77 -1.50 9.35
N PHE A 212 6.90 -1.89 8.75
CA PHE A 212 8.02 -2.50 9.47
C PHE A 212 8.64 -1.54 10.50
N LEU A 213 8.83 -0.27 10.13
CA LEU A 213 9.33 0.78 11.03
C LEU A 213 8.34 1.04 12.18
N ARG A 214 7.04 1.16 11.89
CA ARG A 214 6.00 1.30 12.92
C ARG A 214 6.00 0.10 13.87
N MET A 215 6.13 -1.11 13.36
CA MET A 215 6.16 -2.32 14.18
C MET A 215 7.39 -2.34 15.11
N ARG A 216 8.56 -1.89 14.64
CA ARG A 216 9.76 -1.73 15.48
C ARG A 216 9.54 -0.74 16.61
N GLN A 217 8.95 0.43 16.33
CA GLN A 217 8.66 1.45 17.34
C GLN A 217 7.70 0.95 18.43
N VAL A 218 6.64 0.24 18.02
CA VAL A 218 5.65 -0.30 18.96
C VAL A 218 6.28 -1.35 19.88
N LYS A 219 7.12 -2.24 19.33
CA LYS A 219 7.84 -3.25 20.13
C LYS A 219 8.79 -2.61 21.13
N ALA A 220 9.60 -1.63 20.70
CA ALA A 220 10.53 -0.93 21.58
C ALA A 220 9.80 -0.24 22.75
N LYS A 221 8.67 0.42 22.47
CA LYS A 221 7.86 1.09 23.52
C LYS A 221 7.25 0.10 24.52
N LEU A 222 6.89 -1.11 24.09
CA LEU A 222 6.37 -2.15 24.98
C LEU A 222 7.48 -2.72 25.86
N GLN A 223 8.67 -2.96 25.31
CA GLN A 223 9.84 -3.45 26.07
C GLN A 223 10.25 -2.44 27.14
N TRP A 224 10.41 -1.16 26.76
CA TRP A 224 10.71 -0.07 27.70
C TRP A 224 9.70 0.02 28.85
N ARG A 225 8.40 -0.11 28.56
CA ARG A 225 7.36 -0.08 29.60
C ARG A 225 7.41 -1.28 30.53
N SER A 226 7.83 -2.44 30.04
CA SER A 226 7.99 -3.64 30.85
C SER A 226 9.19 -3.52 31.78
N GLU A 227 10.34 -3.12 31.24
CA GLU A 227 11.57 -2.92 32.01
C GLU A 227 11.41 -1.83 33.06
N ALA A 228 10.80 -0.69 32.70
CA ALA A 228 10.53 0.39 33.65
C ALA A 228 9.64 -0.06 34.82
N ARG A 229 8.64 -0.92 34.58
CA ARG A 229 7.78 -1.46 35.65
C ARG A 229 8.53 -2.42 36.58
N LEU A 230 9.44 -3.23 36.05
CA LEU A 230 10.24 -4.15 36.85
C LEU A 230 11.21 -3.38 37.75
N LEU A 231 11.93 -2.40 37.17
CA LEU A 231 12.84 -1.53 37.93
C LEU A 231 12.10 -0.75 39.02
N GLU A 232 10.89 -0.27 38.74
CA GLU A 232 10.10 0.46 39.73
C GLU A 232 9.62 -0.46 40.88
N ARG A 233 9.21 -1.70 40.58
CA ARG A 233 8.86 -2.70 41.61
C ARG A 233 10.07 -3.03 42.49
N GLU A 234 11.24 -3.25 41.90
CA GLU A 234 12.47 -3.49 42.65
C GLU A 234 12.87 -2.28 43.52
N ARG A 235 12.71 -1.06 43.00
CA ARG A 235 12.96 0.16 43.76
C ARG A 235 12.03 0.28 44.95
N ILE A 236 10.72 0.14 44.74
CA ILE A 236 9.72 0.21 45.82
C ILE A 236 10.00 -0.85 46.88
N ALA A 237 10.35 -2.07 46.49
CA ALA A 237 10.70 -3.13 47.44
C ALA A 237 11.94 -2.77 48.27
N ARG A 238 12.96 -2.17 47.64
CA ARG A 238 14.17 -1.71 48.34
C ARG A 238 13.86 -0.57 49.32
N ASP A 239 13.13 0.46 48.87
CA ASP A 239 12.76 1.61 49.71
C ASP A 239 11.88 1.17 50.91
N LEU A 240 10.94 0.24 50.70
CA LEU A 240 10.13 -0.36 51.77
C LEU A 240 11.00 -1.15 52.76
N HIS A 241 12.00 -1.88 52.29
CA HIS A 241 12.86 -2.67 53.17
C HIS A 241 13.80 -1.79 54.00
N ASP A 242 14.51 -0.89 53.34
CA ASP A 242 15.60 -0.12 53.96
C ASP A 242 15.05 1.03 54.82
N THR A 243 13.91 1.63 54.44
CA THR A 243 13.41 2.81 55.14
C THR A 243 12.26 2.48 56.09
N PHE A 244 11.31 1.66 55.65
CA PHE A 244 10.09 1.39 56.42
C PHE A 244 10.26 0.21 57.38
N LEU A 245 10.64 -0.98 56.88
CA LEU A 245 10.76 -2.17 57.72
C LEU A 245 11.87 -2.04 58.77
N GLN A 246 13.05 -1.51 58.39
CA GLN A 246 14.13 -1.23 59.36
C GLN A 246 13.71 -0.17 60.39
N GLY A 247 13.01 0.88 59.97
CA GLY A 247 12.53 1.94 60.87
C GLY A 247 11.55 1.42 61.93
N VAL A 248 10.59 0.58 61.52
CA VAL A 248 9.62 -0.03 62.43
C VAL A 248 10.29 -1.05 63.36
N GLN A 249 11.26 -1.84 62.87
CA GLN A 249 12.02 -2.75 63.71
C GLN A 249 12.85 -2.00 64.77
N GLY A 250 13.47 -0.89 64.40
CA GLY A 250 14.17 -0.01 65.35
C GLY A 250 13.24 0.58 66.41
N LEU A 251 12.01 0.92 66.05
CA LEU A 251 10.99 1.37 67.00
C LEU A 251 10.55 0.26 67.95
N MET A 252 10.37 -0.97 67.46
CA MET A 252 10.03 -2.13 68.29
C MET A 252 11.10 -2.44 69.34
N LEU A 253 12.38 -2.41 68.97
CA LEU A 253 13.48 -2.60 69.92
C LEU A 253 13.44 -1.57 71.07
N ARG A 254 13.09 -0.31 70.77
CA ARG A 254 12.91 0.72 71.82
C ARG A 254 11.73 0.44 72.73
N PHE A 255 10.62 -0.06 72.19
CA PHE A 255 9.46 -0.45 73.00
C PHE A 255 9.74 -1.71 73.84
N GLN A 256 10.50 -2.69 73.32
CA GLN A 256 10.98 -3.83 74.09
C GLN A 256 11.83 -3.37 75.29
N SER A 257 12.83 -2.51 75.06
CA SER A 257 13.65 -1.95 76.15
C SER A 257 12.85 -1.11 77.15
N ALA A 258 11.75 -0.47 76.72
CA ALA A 258 10.86 0.24 77.64
C ALA A 258 10.00 -0.73 78.47
N ALA A 259 9.54 -1.84 77.88
CA ALA A 259 8.78 -2.88 78.56
C ALA A 259 9.61 -3.59 79.64
N GLU A 260 10.90 -3.84 79.37
CA GLU A 260 11.85 -4.45 80.34
C GLU A 260 12.07 -3.60 81.61
N ARG A 261 11.74 -2.31 81.58
CA ARG A 261 11.85 -1.41 82.75
C ARG A 261 10.60 -1.43 83.64
N ILE A 262 9.53 -2.11 83.20
CA ILE A 262 8.28 -2.27 83.96
C ILE A 262 8.41 -3.52 84.85
N PRO A 263 8.13 -3.45 86.16
CA PRO A 263 8.19 -4.60 87.06
C PRO A 263 7.28 -5.77 86.61
N ASP A 264 7.70 -7.00 86.91
CA ASP A 264 6.91 -8.20 86.62
C ASP A 264 5.59 -8.20 87.40
N GLY A 265 4.48 -8.60 86.74
CA GLY A 265 3.14 -8.68 87.34
C GLY A 265 2.26 -7.44 87.16
N GLU A 266 2.78 -6.35 86.57
CA GLU A 266 1.95 -5.21 86.20
C GLU A 266 1.18 -5.43 84.90
N ARG A 267 -0.12 -5.09 84.90
CA ARG A 267 -0.98 -5.20 83.71
C ARG A 267 -0.46 -4.37 82.51
N ALA A 268 0.26 -3.28 82.78
CA ALA A 268 0.89 -2.45 81.75
C ALA A 268 1.97 -3.21 80.97
N ARG A 269 2.72 -4.10 81.63
CA ARG A 269 3.74 -4.93 80.99
C ARG A 269 3.10 -5.96 80.07
N GLU A 270 2.10 -6.69 80.55
CA GLU A 270 1.36 -7.69 79.76
C GLU A 270 0.75 -7.08 78.49
N LEU A 271 0.13 -5.89 78.59
CA LEU A 271 -0.42 -5.18 77.44
C LEU A 271 0.65 -4.76 76.42
N MET A 272 1.85 -4.43 76.89
CA MET A 272 2.95 -3.96 76.05
C MET A 272 3.65 -5.14 75.36
N GLU A 273 3.84 -6.27 76.05
CA GLU A 273 4.30 -7.53 75.47
C GLU A 273 3.31 -8.05 74.41
N ASP A 274 2.00 -8.06 74.70
CA ASP A 274 0.96 -8.41 73.72
C ASP A 274 0.99 -7.51 72.47
N ALA A 275 1.26 -6.22 72.65
CA ALA A 275 1.36 -5.26 71.54
C ALA A 275 2.63 -5.48 70.71
N LEU A 276 3.76 -5.77 71.35
CA LEU A 276 5.03 -6.10 70.70
C LEU A 276 4.92 -7.41 69.91
N ASP A 277 4.30 -8.44 70.46
CA ASP A 277 4.06 -9.72 69.77
C ASP A 277 3.12 -9.58 68.56
N ARG A 278 2.16 -8.65 68.61
CA ARG A 278 1.33 -8.31 67.45
C ARG A 278 2.13 -7.54 66.41
N ALA A 279 2.97 -6.60 66.82
CA ALA A 279 3.81 -5.83 65.92
C ALA A 279 4.85 -6.72 65.20
N ASP A 280 5.43 -7.70 65.90
CA ASP A 280 6.40 -8.64 65.31
C ASP A 280 5.75 -9.52 64.24
N ARG A 281 4.52 -9.99 64.48
CA ARG A 281 3.74 -10.72 63.48
C ARG A 281 3.41 -9.86 62.26
N ILE A 282 3.07 -8.59 62.45
CA ILE A 282 2.80 -7.65 61.35
C ILE A 282 4.09 -7.36 60.56
N LEU A 283 5.23 -7.25 61.23
CA LEU A 283 6.53 -7.05 60.58
C LEU A 283 6.98 -8.25 59.78
N ALA A 284 6.81 -9.47 60.32
CA ALA A 284 7.11 -10.71 59.61
C ALA A 284 6.27 -10.82 58.33
N ASP A 285 4.97 -10.55 58.44
CA ASP A 285 4.04 -10.54 57.31
C ASP A 285 4.40 -9.44 56.28
N GLY A 286 4.79 -8.25 56.75
CA GLY A 286 5.29 -7.16 55.90
C GLY A 286 6.58 -7.50 55.16
N ARG A 287 7.51 -8.20 55.81
CA ARG A 287 8.75 -8.72 55.19
C ARG A 287 8.46 -9.71 54.08
N ASP A 288 7.56 -10.66 54.33
CA ASP A 288 7.17 -11.67 53.36
C ASP A 288 6.56 -11.00 52.10
N LYS A 289 5.74 -9.97 52.27
CA LYS A 289 5.15 -9.16 51.17
C LYS A 289 6.16 -8.31 50.40
N VAL A 290 7.21 -7.81 51.06
CA VAL A 290 8.29 -7.06 50.39
C VAL A 290 9.24 -8.00 49.65
N ALA A 291 9.52 -9.18 50.20
CA ALA A 291 10.27 -10.23 49.51
C ALA A 291 9.53 -10.69 48.25
N GLU A 292 8.20 -10.76 48.31
CA GLU A 292 7.34 -11.08 47.19
C GLU A 292 7.50 -10.12 45.99
N LEU A 293 7.62 -8.81 46.25
CA LEU A 293 7.83 -7.79 45.21
C LEU A 293 9.16 -7.96 44.43
N ARG A 294 10.12 -8.74 44.97
CA ARG A 294 11.44 -8.95 44.39
C ARG A 294 11.54 -10.23 43.55
N THR A 295 10.61 -11.16 43.70
CA THR A 295 10.70 -12.46 43.01
C THR A 295 10.07 -12.37 41.63
N SER A 296 10.89 -12.04 40.62
CA SER A 296 10.49 -12.22 39.23
C SER A 296 10.68 -13.69 38.84
N VAL A 297 9.59 -14.41 38.61
CA VAL A 297 9.68 -15.82 38.23
C VAL A 297 10.21 -15.94 36.79
N CYS A 298 11.45 -16.40 36.66
CA CYS A 298 12.13 -16.61 35.37
C CYS A 298 11.89 -18.03 34.80
N MET A 299 11.17 -18.88 35.52
CA MET A 299 11.00 -20.31 35.25
C MET A 299 9.55 -20.65 34.89
N ASP A 300 9.31 -21.86 34.38
CA ASP A 300 7.94 -22.37 34.23
C ASP A 300 7.32 -22.61 35.62
N LEU A 301 6.01 -22.39 35.75
CA LEU A 301 5.30 -22.37 37.03
C LEU A 301 5.49 -23.66 37.86
N PRO A 302 5.39 -24.88 37.28
CA PRO A 302 5.56 -26.10 38.07
C PRO A 302 6.97 -26.24 38.65
N ASP A 303 7.98 -25.83 37.89
CA ASP A 303 9.37 -25.93 38.32
C ASP A 303 9.67 -24.90 39.42
N ALA A 304 9.07 -23.70 39.33
CA ALA A 304 9.14 -22.69 40.37
C ALA A 304 8.50 -23.16 41.69
N LEU A 305 7.32 -23.76 41.63
CA LEU A 305 6.64 -24.32 42.81
C LEU A 305 7.39 -25.51 43.39
N ALA A 306 7.92 -26.40 42.56
CA ALA A 306 8.71 -27.55 43.00
C ALA A 306 9.99 -27.10 43.72
N MET A 307 10.68 -26.09 43.20
CA MET A 307 11.88 -25.52 43.82
C MET A 307 11.54 -24.89 45.18
N SER A 308 10.53 -24.01 45.23
CA SER A 308 10.08 -23.35 46.46
C SER A 308 9.63 -24.34 47.53
N GLY A 309 8.86 -25.37 47.17
CA GLY A 309 8.44 -26.39 48.12
C GLY A 309 9.58 -27.31 48.60
N SER A 310 10.59 -27.56 47.75
CA SER A 310 11.77 -28.33 48.15
C SER A 310 12.67 -27.59 49.14
N GLU A 311 12.75 -26.26 49.02
CA GLU A 311 13.43 -25.41 50.00
C GLU A 311 12.71 -25.46 51.35
N LEU A 312 11.38 -25.27 51.36
CA LEU A 312 10.58 -25.38 52.59
C LEU A 312 10.64 -26.77 53.22
N ALA A 313 10.65 -27.83 52.42
CA ALA A 313 10.80 -29.20 52.92
C ALA A 313 12.11 -29.41 53.69
N ARG A 314 13.21 -28.80 53.22
CA ARG A 314 14.52 -28.85 53.87
C ARG A 314 14.51 -28.09 55.19
N ASP A 315 13.86 -26.92 55.22
CA ASP A 315 13.84 -26.05 56.39
C ASP A 315 12.97 -26.61 57.53
N TYR A 316 11.84 -27.25 57.19
CA TYR A 316 10.87 -27.76 58.16
C TYR A 316 10.94 -29.29 58.40
N GLY A 317 11.73 -30.03 57.62
CA GLY A 317 11.89 -31.48 57.78
C GLY A 317 10.65 -32.31 57.43
N VAL A 318 9.80 -31.82 56.52
CA VAL A 318 8.53 -32.46 56.12
C VAL A 318 8.65 -33.03 54.69
N ALA A 319 8.02 -34.17 54.41
CA ALA A 319 8.08 -34.77 53.07
C ALA A 319 7.33 -33.92 52.04
N PHE A 320 7.94 -33.66 50.89
CA PHE A 320 7.34 -32.86 49.81
C PHE A 320 7.31 -33.59 48.48
N GLN A 321 6.19 -33.47 47.75
CA GLN A 321 6.04 -34.01 46.41
C GLN A 321 5.41 -32.99 45.46
N ALA A 322 6.04 -32.80 44.30
CA ALA A 322 5.48 -32.00 43.21
C ALA A 322 5.16 -32.90 42.01
N SER A 323 3.98 -32.73 41.41
CA SER A 323 3.60 -33.43 40.18
C SER A 323 2.95 -32.50 39.16
N VAL A 324 3.06 -32.87 37.89
CA VAL A 324 2.47 -32.15 36.75
C VAL A 324 1.64 -33.10 35.94
N GLU A 325 0.39 -32.71 35.66
CA GLU A 325 -0.53 -33.48 34.84
C GLU A 325 -0.86 -32.72 33.55
N GLY A 326 -0.94 -33.45 32.44
CA GLY A 326 -1.20 -32.88 31.11
C GLY A 326 0.04 -32.27 30.44
N SER A 327 -0.17 -31.69 29.26
CA SER A 327 0.90 -31.08 28.47
C SER A 327 1.14 -29.65 28.93
N ARG A 328 2.37 -29.32 29.35
CA ARG A 328 2.78 -27.97 29.77
C ARG A 328 2.46 -26.93 28.69
N ARG A 329 1.99 -25.75 29.11
CA ARG A 329 1.61 -24.64 28.22
C ARG A 329 2.13 -23.31 28.76
N ALA A 330 2.60 -22.45 27.86
CA ALA A 330 3.10 -21.13 28.23
C ALA A 330 1.99 -20.25 28.85
N LEU A 331 2.21 -19.80 30.08
CA LEU A 331 1.28 -18.94 30.82
C LEU A 331 1.48 -17.46 30.47
N ASP A 332 0.41 -16.67 30.58
CA ASP A 332 0.49 -15.21 30.59
C ASP A 332 1.36 -14.77 31.79
N PRO A 333 2.30 -13.81 31.62
CA PRO A 333 3.25 -13.48 32.68
C PRO A 333 2.59 -13.06 34.00
N LEU A 334 1.46 -12.32 33.92
CA LEU A 334 0.72 -11.93 35.12
C LEU A 334 0.08 -13.13 35.83
N VAL A 335 -0.42 -14.10 35.05
CA VAL A 335 -1.01 -15.32 35.60
C VAL A 335 0.05 -16.19 36.25
N LEU A 336 1.22 -16.28 35.64
CA LEU A 336 2.36 -17.01 36.19
C LEU A 336 2.78 -16.43 37.55
N ASP A 337 2.93 -15.11 37.63
CA ASP A 337 3.31 -14.37 38.84
C ASP A 337 2.32 -14.63 39.99
N GLU A 338 1.03 -14.36 39.77
CA GLU A 338 0.00 -14.50 40.81
C GLU A 338 -0.25 -15.97 41.19
N ALA A 339 -0.20 -16.90 40.23
CA ALA A 339 -0.31 -18.33 40.51
C ALA A 339 0.85 -18.87 41.35
N PHE A 340 2.08 -18.42 41.06
CA PHE A 340 3.25 -18.78 41.86
C PHE A 340 3.09 -18.28 43.29
N HIS A 341 2.72 -17.01 43.48
CA HIS A 341 2.52 -16.46 44.82
C HIS A 341 1.41 -17.16 45.61
N ILE A 342 0.27 -17.46 44.96
CA ILE A 342 -0.81 -18.23 45.59
C ILE A 342 -0.31 -19.62 46.01
N GLY A 343 0.43 -20.31 45.14
CA GLY A 343 0.95 -21.65 45.43
C GLY A 343 2.01 -21.64 46.54
N SER A 344 2.97 -20.71 46.49
CA SER A 344 4.02 -20.57 47.49
C SER A 344 3.47 -20.20 48.87
N GLU A 345 2.51 -19.28 48.94
CA GLU A 345 1.84 -18.91 50.19
C GLU A 345 1.03 -20.09 50.75
N ALA A 346 0.33 -20.84 49.91
CA ALA A 346 -0.38 -22.06 50.34
C ALA A 346 0.59 -23.13 50.88
N MET A 347 1.74 -23.34 50.23
CA MET A 347 2.78 -24.24 50.72
C MET A 347 3.37 -23.75 52.05
N ALA A 348 3.73 -22.47 52.14
CA ALA A 348 4.27 -21.88 53.38
C ALA A 348 3.31 -22.06 54.56
N ASN A 349 2.01 -21.86 54.34
CA ASN A 349 0.99 -22.13 55.34
C ASN A 349 0.93 -23.60 55.75
N ALA A 350 1.02 -24.53 54.80
CA ALA A 350 1.05 -25.96 55.09
C ALA A 350 2.28 -26.35 55.94
N PHE A 351 3.49 -25.92 55.56
CA PHE A 351 4.72 -26.23 56.31
C PHE A 351 4.75 -25.56 57.70
N ARG A 352 4.31 -24.31 57.81
CA ARG A 352 4.40 -23.52 59.05
C ARG A 352 3.29 -23.86 60.06
N HIS A 353 2.09 -24.21 59.59
CA HIS A 353 0.91 -24.29 60.46
C HIS A 353 0.24 -25.66 60.53
N ALA A 354 0.38 -26.53 59.53
CA ALA A 354 -0.41 -27.76 59.48
C ALA A 354 0.12 -28.89 60.37
N ARG A 355 1.37 -28.82 60.85
CA ARG A 355 2.06 -29.97 61.50
C ARG A 355 1.93 -31.27 60.67
N ALA A 356 1.98 -31.12 59.35
CA ALA A 356 1.82 -32.21 58.40
C ALA A 356 3.08 -33.09 58.33
N THR A 357 2.90 -34.36 57.97
CA THR A 357 4.03 -35.24 57.62
C THR A 357 4.35 -35.21 56.14
N ARG A 358 3.38 -34.76 55.32
CA ARG A 358 3.51 -34.65 53.88
C ARG A 358 2.76 -33.43 53.33
N VAL A 359 3.43 -32.71 52.44
CA VAL A 359 2.85 -31.64 51.61
C VAL A 359 3.00 -32.01 50.14
N GLN A 360 1.95 -31.79 49.35
CA GLN A 360 1.95 -32.06 47.91
C GLN A 360 1.48 -30.85 47.12
N VAL A 361 2.13 -30.59 45.99
CA VAL A 361 1.65 -29.65 44.97
C VAL A 361 1.42 -30.37 43.64
N VAL A 362 0.25 -30.15 43.03
CA VAL A 362 -0.12 -30.71 41.73
C VAL A 362 -0.50 -29.56 40.80
N THR A 363 0.15 -29.50 39.62
CA THR A 363 -0.21 -28.55 38.57
C THR A 363 -0.82 -29.29 37.38
N VAL A 364 -2.08 -29.01 37.07
CA VAL A 364 -2.84 -29.69 36.00
C VAL A 364 -3.07 -28.73 34.82
N PHE A 365 -2.49 -29.08 33.67
CA PHE A 365 -2.67 -28.36 32.41
C PHE A 365 -3.81 -28.96 31.58
N GLY A 366 -5.02 -28.46 31.80
CA GLY A 366 -6.19 -28.82 31.01
C GLY A 366 -6.34 -27.99 29.72
N ARG A 367 -7.17 -28.48 28.78
CA ARG A 367 -7.51 -27.73 27.54
C ARG A 367 -8.18 -26.38 27.84
N ARG A 368 -9.10 -26.36 28.81
CA ARG A 368 -9.96 -25.20 29.14
C ARG A 368 -9.65 -24.56 30.48
N GLN A 369 -8.76 -25.14 31.29
CA GLN A 369 -8.40 -24.61 32.60
C GLN A 369 -6.98 -25.01 32.99
N LEU A 370 -6.33 -24.16 33.76
CA LEU A 370 -5.14 -24.47 34.55
C LEU A 370 -5.60 -24.65 36.00
N GLU A 371 -5.13 -25.70 36.66
CA GLU A 371 -5.42 -25.95 38.07
C GLU A 371 -4.12 -26.14 38.85
N ILE A 372 -4.07 -25.57 40.04
CA ILE A 372 -2.99 -25.76 41.01
C ILE A 372 -3.64 -26.21 42.30
N ARG A 373 -3.14 -27.32 42.85
CA ARG A 373 -3.63 -27.88 44.11
C ARG A 373 -2.47 -28.05 45.06
N VAL A 374 -2.57 -27.44 46.23
CA VAL A 374 -1.65 -27.65 47.35
C VAL A 374 -2.42 -28.37 48.44
N SER A 375 -1.92 -29.51 48.90
CA SER A 375 -2.58 -30.34 49.92
C SER A 375 -1.60 -30.82 50.97
N ASP A 376 -2.06 -30.93 52.21
CA ASP A 376 -1.31 -31.48 53.34
C ASP A 376 -2.14 -32.52 54.10
N ASP A 377 -1.46 -33.39 54.84
CA ASP A 377 -2.04 -34.41 55.71
C ASP A 377 -2.03 -34.02 57.20
N GLY A 378 -1.96 -32.72 57.49
CA GLY A 378 -1.77 -32.19 58.82
C GLY A 378 -3.02 -32.15 59.70
N SER A 379 -2.96 -31.35 60.76
CA SER A 379 -4.02 -31.23 61.76
C SER A 379 -5.32 -30.64 61.21
N GLY A 380 -5.29 -30.02 60.02
CA GLY A 380 -6.43 -29.29 59.45
C GLY A 380 -6.99 -28.21 60.38
N PHE A 381 -8.08 -27.56 59.96
CA PHE A 381 -8.78 -26.55 60.74
C PHE A 381 -10.26 -26.50 60.36
N ASP A 382 -11.08 -25.97 61.27
CA ASP A 382 -12.49 -25.72 61.01
C ASP A 382 -12.67 -24.39 60.28
N LEU A 383 -13.23 -24.46 59.07
CA LEU A 383 -13.50 -23.30 58.22
C LEU A 383 -14.64 -22.42 58.75
N SER A 384 -15.55 -22.96 59.57
CA SER A 384 -16.73 -22.24 60.06
C SER A 384 -16.41 -21.24 61.20
N GLY A 385 -15.30 -21.45 61.90
CA GLY A 385 -14.79 -20.56 62.95
C GLY A 385 -13.83 -19.46 62.47
N VAL A 386 -13.41 -19.49 61.20
CA VAL A 386 -12.49 -18.51 60.62
C VAL A 386 -13.23 -17.21 60.32
N LYS A 387 -13.30 -16.29 61.30
CA LYS A 387 -13.75 -14.91 61.06
C LYS A 387 -12.77 -14.19 60.11
N ASP A 388 -13.27 -13.17 59.39
CA ASP A 388 -12.61 -12.37 58.34
C ASP A 388 -11.22 -11.74 58.65
N GLY A 389 -10.61 -12.04 59.80
CA GLY A 389 -9.33 -11.50 60.27
C GLY A 389 -8.08 -12.31 59.92
N HIS A 390 -8.17 -13.50 59.31
CA HIS A 390 -6.99 -14.23 58.84
C HIS A 390 -6.51 -13.66 57.49
N TRP A 391 -5.61 -12.68 57.56
CA TRP A 391 -5.11 -11.90 56.42
C TRP A 391 -4.56 -12.74 55.26
N GLY A 392 -3.95 -13.90 55.54
CA GLY A 392 -3.43 -14.82 54.50
C GLY A 392 -4.51 -15.33 53.54
N LEU A 393 -5.67 -15.76 54.06
CA LEU A 393 -6.75 -16.32 53.22
C LEU A 393 -7.46 -15.25 52.38
N LYS A 394 -7.62 -14.05 52.94
CA LYS A 394 -8.17 -12.90 52.21
C LYS A 394 -7.24 -12.50 51.07
N GLY A 395 -5.93 -12.42 51.33
CA GLY A 395 -4.92 -12.12 50.32
C GLY A 395 -4.91 -13.13 49.16
N LEU A 396 -4.99 -14.43 49.46
CA LEU A 396 -5.08 -15.48 48.43
C LEU A 396 -6.31 -15.31 47.53
N ARG A 397 -7.48 -14.98 48.09
CA ARG A 397 -8.73 -14.75 47.33
C ARG A 397 -8.63 -13.51 46.44
N GLU A 398 -8.07 -12.41 46.94
CA GLU A 398 -7.88 -11.18 46.18
C GLU A 398 -6.90 -11.36 45.00
N ARG A 399 -5.83 -12.14 45.18
CA ARG A 399 -4.90 -12.51 44.10
C ARG A 399 -5.57 -13.37 43.05
N ALA A 400 -6.30 -14.40 43.47
CA ALA A 400 -7.06 -15.24 42.55
C ALA A 400 -8.04 -14.40 41.70
N ALA A 401 -8.75 -13.45 42.32
CA ALA A 401 -9.67 -12.55 41.63
C ALA A 401 -8.97 -11.67 40.56
N ARG A 402 -7.75 -11.17 40.81
CA ARG A 402 -6.97 -10.36 39.84
C ARG A 402 -6.72 -11.09 38.52
N VAL A 403 -6.53 -12.41 38.58
CA VAL A 403 -6.34 -13.26 37.41
C VAL A 403 -7.60 -14.00 36.97
N ARG A 404 -8.77 -13.60 37.52
CA ARG A 404 -10.08 -14.23 37.28
C ARG A 404 -10.09 -15.73 37.58
N GLY A 405 -9.27 -16.13 38.54
CA GLY A 405 -9.23 -17.47 39.08
C GLY A 405 -10.26 -17.66 40.18
N ASN A 406 -10.73 -18.89 40.31
CA ASN A 406 -11.54 -19.34 41.44
C ASN A 406 -10.64 -20.04 42.45
N LEU A 407 -10.66 -19.60 43.70
CA LEU A 407 -9.90 -20.21 44.78
C LEU A 407 -10.85 -20.91 45.74
N SER A 408 -10.70 -22.22 45.88
CA SER A 408 -11.42 -23.03 46.85
C SER A 408 -10.48 -23.59 47.90
N ILE A 409 -10.89 -23.53 49.16
CA ILE A 409 -10.13 -24.07 50.29
C ILE A 409 -11.03 -25.06 51.00
N SER A 410 -10.53 -26.28 51.21
CA SER A 410 -11.18 -27.31 52.00
C SER A 410 -10.24 -27.74 53.12
N SER A 411 -10.75 -27.82 54.35
CA SER A 411 -9.99 -28.37 55.47
C SER A 411 -10.96 -29.05 56.43
N LYS A 412 -10.46 -30.10 57.09
CA LYS A 412 -11.17 -30.79 58.17
C LYS A 412 -10.17 -31.07 59.30
N PRO A 413 -10.53 -30.76 60.57
CA PRO A 413 -9.69 -31.11 61.70
C PRO A 413 -9.32 -32.60 61.70
N GLY A 414 -8.04 -32.90 61.86
CA GLY A 414 -7.46 -34.25 61.87
C GLY A 414 -7.25 -34.90 60.49
N VAL A 415 -7.62 -34.24 59.38
CA VAL A 415 -7.52 -34.81 58.02
C VAL A 415 -6.55 -34.02 57.12
N GLY A 416 -6.32 -32.75 57.42
CA GLY A 416 -5.43 -31.86 56.67
C GLY A 416 -6.17 -30.73 55.95
N SER A 417 -5.48 -30.05 55.05
CA SER A 417 -6.05 -28.97 54.24
C SER A 417 -5.71 -29.09 52.75
N THR A 418 -6.52 -28.45 51.91
CA THR A 418 -6.31 -28.37 50.47
C THR A 418 -6.71 -26.99 49.98
N VAL A 419 -5.77 -26.34 49.29
CA VAL A 419 -5.98 -25.07 48.58
C VAL A 419 -5.92 -25.35 47.09
N GLN A 420 -6.98 -24.98 46.37
CA GLN A 420 -7.11 -25.25 44.95
C GLN A 420 -7.42 -23.94 44.21
N LEU A 421 -6.54 -23.59 43.26
CA LEU A 421 -6.71 -22.47 42.34
C LEU A 421 -7.11 -23.02 40.97
N GLN A 422 -8.23 -22.54 40.43
CA GLN A 422 -8.67 -22.85 39.07
C GLN A 422 -8.70 -21.59 38.22
N LEU A 423 -8.00 -21.62 37.08
CA LEU A 423 -7.87 -20.50 36.17
C LEU A 423 -8.42 -20.89 34.79
N PRO A 424 -9.35 -20.11 34.20
CA PRO A 424 -9.82 -20.40 32.85
C PRO A 424 -8.68 -20.31 31.84
N GLY A 425 -8.52 -21.33 30.99
CA GLY A 425 -7.43 -21.43 30.02
C GLY A 425 -7.41 -20.30 28.98
N SER A 426 -8.55 -19.65 28.76
CA SER A 426 -8.65 -18.45 27.91
C SER A 426 -7.93 -17.22 28.48
N TRP A 427 -7.70 -17.22 29.80
CA TRP A 427 -6.98 -16.18 30.53
C TRP A 427 -5.58 -16.64 30.94
N ALA A 428 -5.42 -17.93 31.28
CA ALA A 428 -4.15 -18.49 31.71
C ALA A 428 -3.11 -18.65 30.59
N TYR A 429 -3.52 -19.06 29.39
CA TYR A 429 -2.57 -19.44 28.31
C TYR A 429 -2.29 -18.31 27.31
N LYS A 430 -1.01 -18.10 26.97
CA LYS A 430 -0.56 -17.07 26.00
C LYS A 430 -1.23 -17.18 24.61
N ASP A 431 -1.47 -18.41 24.14
CA ASP A 431 -2.00 -18.64 22.79
C ASP A 431 -3.48 -18.23 22.62
N ALA A 432 -4.26 -18.24 23.70
CA ALA A 432 -5.68 -17.92 23.66
C ALA A 432 -5.93 -16.42 23.41
N ARG A 433 -5.08 -15.54 23.96
CA ARG A 433 -5.17 -14.08 23.74
C ARG A 433 -4.84 -13.68 22.30
N ARG A 434 -3.88 -14.33 21.64
CA ARG A 434 -3.53 -14.05 20.24
C ARG A 434 -4.67 -14.35 19.27
N ARG A 435 -5.43 -15.43 19.49
CA ARG A 435 -6.61 -15.75 18.65
C ARG A 435 -7.68 -14.67 18.74
N ARG A 436 -8.00 -14.18 19.95
CA ARG A 436 -9.05 -13.16 20.15
C ARG A 436 -8.75 -11.83 19.45
N TRP A 437 -7.48 -11.44 19.32
CA TRP A 437 -7.08 -10.21 18.65
C TRP A 437 -7.12 -10.35 17.11
N ASN A 438 -6.80 -11.53 16.58
CA ASN A 438 -6.86 -11.80 15.15
C ASN A 438 -8.29 -11.79 14.60
N TRP A 439 -9.29 -12.20 15.38
CA TRP A 439 -10.67 -12.34 14.86
C TRP A 439 -11.38 -11.00 14.80
N ARG A 440 -11.10 -10.09 15.75
CA ARG A 440 -11.62 -8.69 15.71
C ARG A 440 -11.00 -7.87 14.56
N LYS A 441 -9.78 -8.19 14.12
CA LYS A 441 -9.17 -7.58 12.92
C LYS A 441 -9.74 -8.11 11.60
N LEU A 442 -10.24 -9.34 11.59
CA LEU A 442 -10.87 -9.96 10.42
C LEU A 442 -12.33 -9.51 10.19
N LEU A 443 -12.99 -8.96 11.21
CA LEU A 443 -14.43 -8.62 11.16
C LEU A 443 -14.75 -7.14 10.96
N GLY A 444 -13.77 -6.24 10.87
CA GLY A 444 -14.03 -4.83 10.49
C GLY A 444 -15.07 -4.08 11.34
N MET A 445 -15.34 -4.51 12.57
CA MET A 445 -16.36 -3.88 13.41
C MET A 445 -15.78 -2.66 14.13
N HIS A 446 -16.08 -1.47 13.60
CA HIS A 446 -16.17 -0.24 14.39
C HIS A 446 -17.26 -0.44 15.44
N GLN A 447 -16.92 -0.20 16.70
CA GLN A 447 -17.89 -0.20 17.79
C GLN A 447 -18.17 1.28 18.11
N GLU A 448 -19.38 1.74 17.77
CA GLU A 448 -19.96 2.95 18.34
C GLU A 448 -20.26 2.68 19.83
N ASP A 449 -19.83 3.60 20.69
CA ASP A 449 -20.16 3.61 22.12
C ASP A 449 -21.63 4.00 22.30
N PRO A 450 -22.43 3.29 23.14
CA PRO A 450 -23.69 3.82 23.59
C PRO A 450 -23.47 4.72 24.81
N THR A 451 -24.10 5.90 24.75
CA THR A 451 -24.34 6.82 25.86
C THR A 451 -25.09 6.19 27.01
#